data_AF-A0A875S449-F1
#
_entry.id   AF-A0A875S449-F1
#
_cell.length_a   1.000
_cell.length_b   1.000
_cell.length_c   1.000
_cell.angle_alpha   90.00
_cell.angle_beta   90.00
_cell.angle_gamma   90.00
#
_symmetry.space_group_name_H-M   'P 1'
#
loop_
_entity.id
_entity.type
_entity.pdbx_description
1 polymer ?
#
loop_
_entity_poly.entity_id
_entity_poly.type
_entity_poly.pdbx_seq_one_letter_code
_entity_poly.pdbx_strand_id
1 'polypeptide(L)'
;MITVNISSATKAEDHYAYNIVVTVTKASGNIFFKASRRYSDFDRLRKSIEEQTKKKLPYNLPSKLSNLFKRTSNAIDRRRIELSEFSRQLLNDSKYQTNISVLEFFNIPKTTFMKLDNEVSEKRQDRVMNLDGNGTIESSGKWIESLKDVKSVLQNVRTKMYTSNANIVDIKSLLKICQHRVVSLETYLKSDTEIGAGEYDRRRDMLRNIRLEYEELDSSATSFISQRPLDETIKEKGSIFRSHRTLGQPRETEVTKSLDNKQLYQGQQIQMVKQDEQLERLHGTIQRQKQLGMAIHEELDVQNEILKDLNHQVDKSSDKMQHARRNIAKII
;
A
#
# COMPACT_ATOMS: atom_id res chain seq x y z
N MET A 1 13.97 11.50 -13.63
CA MET A 1 15.14 11.05 -14.42
C MET A 1 15.65 9.74 -13.82
N ILE A 2 15.97 8.73 -14.62
CA ILE A 2 16.48 7.43 -14.12
C ILE A 2 17.95 7.29 -14.51
N THR A 3 18.80 7.12 -13.50
CA THR A 3 20.23 6.83 -13.70
C THR A 3 20.53 5.44 -13.17
N VAL A 4 21.42 4.73 -13.86
CA VAL A 4 21.85 3.39 -13.46
C VAL A 4 23.36 3.42 -13.34
N ASN A 5 23.87 2.95 -12.21
CA ASN A 5 25.29 2.80 -11.96
C ASN A 5 25.59 1.37 -11.53
N ILE A 6 26.57 0.74 -12.17
CA ILE A 6 27.10 -0.55 -11.73
C ILE A 6 28.46 -0.29 -11.09
N SER A 7 28.50 -0.25 -9.76
CA SER A 7 29.67 0.24 -9.02
C SER A 7 30.78 -0.80 -8.85
N SER A 8 30.44 -2.10 -8.80
CA SER A 8 31.42 -3.17 -8.61
C SER A 8 30.95 -4.50 -9.18
N ALA A 9 31.91 -5.33 -9.59
CA ALA A 9 31.71 -6.73 -9.93
C ALA A 9 32.33 -7.60 -8.83
N THR A 10 31.51 -8.33 -8.08
CA THR A 10 31.97 -9.26 -7.04
C THR A 10 32.21 -10.62 -7.68
N LYS A 11 33.40 -11.21 -7.45
CA LYS A 11 33.71 -12.56 -7.90
C LYS A 11 33.02 -13.57 -6.97
N ALA A 12 32.06 -14.32 -7.49
CA ALA A 12 31.53 -15.53 -6.88
C ALA A 12 32.31 -16.75 -7.43
N GLU A 13 32.11 -17.93 -6.84
CA GLU A 13 32.93 -19.14 -7.07
C GLU A 13 33.19 -19.47 -8.56
N ASP A 14 32.19 -19.30 -9.43
CA ASP A 14 32.31 -19.61 -10.88
C ASP A 14 31.87 -18.46 -11.81
N HIS A 15 31.48 -17.30 -11.26
CA HIS A 15 30.97 -16.19 -12.07
C HIS A 15 31.15 -14.82 -11.40
N TYR A 16 31.06 -13.74 -12.20
CA TYR A 16 31.02 -12.37 -11.70
C TYR A 16 29.58 -11.89 -11.55
N ALA A 17 29.25 -11.40 -10.35
CA ALA A 17 27.99 -10.73 -10.04
C ALA A 17 28.18 -9.22 -10.12
N TYR A 18 27.33 -8.54 -10.87
CA TYR A 18 27.36 -7.09 -11.06
C TYR A 18 26.38 -6.44 -10.09
N ASN A 19 26.87 -5.52 -9.25
CA ASN A 19 26.05 -4.79 -8.29
C ASN A 19 25.51 -3.52 -8.95
N ILE A 20 24.24 -3.55 -9.28
CA ILE A 20 23.50 -2.50 -9.97
C ILE A 20 22.81 -1.62 -8.93
N VAL A 21 23.01 -0.32 -9.05
CA VAL A 21 22.32 0.72 -8.29
C VAL A 21 21.52 1.56 -9.27
N VAL A 22 20.19 1.50 -9.15
CA VAL A 22 19.27 2.32 -9.93
C VAL A 22 18.81 3.47 -9.07
N THR A 23 19.01 4.70 -9.55
CA THR A 23 18.52 5.91 -8.90
C THR A 23 17.36 6.46 -9.71
N VAL A 24 16.21 6.59 -9.07
CA VAL A 24 15.01 7.19 -9.64
C VAL A 24 14.77 8.54 -8.96
N THR A 25 14.98 9.62 -9.69
CA THR A 25 14.70 10.99 -9.22
C THR A 25 13.23 11.32 -9.46
N LYS A 26 12.48 11.52 -8.36
CA LYS A 26 11.09 11.99 -8.34
C LYS A 26 11.03 13.38 -7.67
N ALA A 27 9.89 14.08 -7.82
CA ALA A 27 9.65 15.38 -7.17
C ALA A 27 9.77 15.31 -5.63
N SER A 28 9.48 14.15 -5.04
CA SER A 28 9.57 13.88 -3.60
C SER A 28 10.98 13.50 -3.11
N GLY A 29 11.98 13.42 -4.00
CA GLY A 29 13.35 13.02 -3.67
C GLY A 29 13.90 11.86 -4.52
N ASN A 30 15.15 11.49 -4.25
CA ASN A 30 15.86 10.41 -4.95
C ASN A 30 15.62 9.07 -4.24
N ILE A 31 15.15 8.07 -4.99
CA ILE A 31 14.98 6.69 -4.50
C ILE A 31 16.07 5.81 -5.09
N PHE A 32 16.69 4.97 -4.27
CA PHE A 32 17.76 4.07 -4.66
C PHE A 32 17.30 2.61 -4.60
N PHE A 33 17.46 1.88 -5.70
CA PHE A 33 17.24 0.44 -5.77
C PHE A 33 18.56 -0.28 -6.00
N LYS A 34 18.80 -1.36 -5.26
CA LYS A 34 20.01 -2.17 -5.36
C LYS A 34 19.64 -3.57 -5.84
N ALA A 35 20.33 -4.04 -6.87
CA ALA A 35 20.17 -5.39 -7.40
C ALA A 35 21.54 -5.99 -7.71
N SER A 36 21.72 -7.29 -7.46
CA SER A 36 22.93 -8.02 -7.84
C SER A 36 22.56 -9.12 -8.83
N ARG A 37 23.16 -9.08 -10.03
CA ARG A 37 22.82 -9.97 -11.15
C ARG A 37 24.08 -10.40 -11.91
N ARG A 38 24.12 -11.63 -12.41
CA ARG A 38 25.20 -12.12 -13.29
C ARG A 38 24.86 -11.83 -14.76
N TYR A 39 25.88 -11.83 -15.63
CA TYR A 39 25.69 -11.58 -17.06
C TYR A 39 24.65 -12.49 -17.72
N SER A 40 24.60 -13.78 -17.36
CA SER A 40 23.61 -14.72 -17.93
C SER A 40 22.17 -14.40 -17.54
N ASP A 41 21.93 -13.64 -16.46
CA ASP A 41 20.60 -13.20 -16.10
C ASP A 41 20.15 -12.04 -17.00
N PHE A 42 21.06 -11.18 -17.46
CA PHE A 42 20.77 -10.15 -18.46
C PHE A 42 20.41 -10.77 -19.82
N ASP A 43 21.10 -11.85 -20.23
CA ASP A 43 20.78 -12.62 -21.45
C ASP A 43 19.36 -13.24 -21.36
N ARG A 44 18.99 -13.76 -20.18
CA ARG A 44 17.64 -14.29 -19.92
C ARG A 44 16.58 -13.20 -19.94
N LEU A 45 16.84 -12.05 -19.30
CA LEU A 45 15.92 -10.91 -19.29
C LEU A 45 15.66 -10.43 -20.72
N ARG A 46 16.71 -10.27 -21.52
CA ARG A 46 16.58 -9.87 -22.93
C ARG A 46 15.69 -10.83 -23.71
N LYS A 47 15.95 -12.14 -23.62
CA LYS A 47 15.15 -13.17 -24.30
C LYS A 47 13.69 -13.12 -23.87
N SER A 48 13.43 -13.01 -22.56
CA SER A 48 12.07 -12.91 -22.03
C SER A 48 11.32 -11.69 -22.55
N ILE A 49 11.99 -10.54 -22.72
CA ILE A 49 11.37 -9.33 -23.27
C ILE A 49 11.14 -9.46 -24.79
N GLU A 50 12.09 -10.03 -25.53
CA GLU A 50 11.97 -10.29 -26.97
C GLU A 50 10.83 -11.28 -27.28
N GLU A 51 10.67 -12.31 -26.46
CA GLU A 51 9.55 -13.27 -26.53
C GLU A 51 8.20 -12.59 -26.28
N GLN A 52 8.12 -11.74 -25.25
CA GLN A 52 6.87 -11.05 -24.89
C GLN A 52 6.47 -9.97 -25.90
N THR A 53 7.44 -9.23 -26.45
CA THR A 53 7.15 -8.10 -27.36
C THR A 53 7.16 -8.47 -28.84
N LYS A 54 7.60 -9.70 -29.18
CA LYS A 54 7.78 -10.21 -30.55
C LYS A 54 8.60 -9.28 -31.46
N LYS A 55 9.38 -8.37 -30.86
CA LYS A 55 10.26 -7.40 -31.52
C LYS A 55 11.64 -7.53 -30.91
N LYS A 56 12.67 -7.50 -31.76
CA LYS A 56 14.06 -7.52 -31.30
C LYS A 56 14.35 -6.21 -30.56
N LEU A 57 14.97 -6.32 -29.39
CA LEU A 57 15.40 -5.16 -28.62
C LEU A 57 16.47 -4.41 -29.43
N PRO A 58 16.38 -3.06 -29.57
CA PRO A 58 17.35 -2.26 -30.32
C PRO A 58 18.71 -2.12 -29.60
N TYR A 59 18.81 -2.62 -28.36
CA TYR A 59 19.99 -2.50 -27.51
C TYR A 59 20.79 -3.80 -27.52
N ASN A 60 22.04 -3.73 -27.96
CA ASN A 60 22.90 -4.90 -28.08
C ASN A 60 23.51 -5.26 -26.73
N LEU A 61 23.24 -6.47 -26.24
CA LEU A 61 24.05 -7.03 -25.16
C LEU A 61 25.50 -7.26 -25.66
N PRO A 62 26.50 -7.06 -24.79
CA PRO A 62 27.88 -7.43 -25.07
C PRO A 62 27.94 -8.86 -25.58
N SER A 63 28.69 -9.12 -26.64
CA SER A 63 28.80 -10.47 -27.21
C SER A 63 29.36 -11.48 -26.20
N LYS A 64 28.86 -12.73 -26.25
CA LYS A 64 29.39 -13.87 -25.47
C LYS A 64 30.86 -14.21 -25.78
N LEU A 65 31.47 -13.56 -26.78
CA LEU A 65 32.88 -13.71 -27.16
C LEU A 65 33.88 -13.36 -26.03
N SER A 66 33.41 -12.84 -24.90
CA SER A 66 34.27 -12.64 -23.74
C SER A 66 34.83 -13.92 -23.11
N ASN A 67 34.36 -15.10 -23.50
CA ASN A 67 34.97 -16.37 -23.10
C ASN A 67 36.39 -16.55 -23.66
N LEU A 68 36.78 -15.80 -24.69
CA LEU A 68 38.14 -15.79 -25.24
C LEU A 68 39.10 -14.87 -24.47
N PHE A 69 38.56 -13.89 -23.73
CA PHE A 69 39.34 -12.87 -22.99
C PHE A 69 39.16 -13.02 -21.47
N LYS A 70 39.18 -14.25 -20.96
CA LYS A 70 38.95 -14.61 -19.54
C LYS A 70 39.94 -14.01 -18.52
N ARG A 71 40.84 -13.08 -18.91
CA ARG A 71 42.00 -12.78 -18.07
C ARG A 71 42.49 -11.33 -18.04
N THR A 72 41.61 -10.35 -18.24
CA THR A 72 41.99 -8.94 -18.04
C THR A 72 40.89 -8.20 -17.30
N SER A 73 41.22 -7.53 -16.19
CA SER A 73 40.35 -6.60 -15.45
C SER A 73 39.59 -5.66 -16.39
N ASN A 74 40.27 -5.20 -17.44
CA ASN A 74 39.73 -4.34 -18.49
C ASN A 74 38.48 -4.91 -19.20
N ALA A 75 38.34 -6.23 -19.32
CA ALA A 75 37.16 -6.85 -19.95
C ALA A 75 35.94 -6.83 -19.02
N ILE A 76 36.15 -6.90 -17.70
CA ILE A 76 35.08 -6.83 -16.70
C ILE A 76 34.59 -5.38 -16.59
N ASP A 77 35.51 -4.41 -16.63
CA ASP A 77 35.17 -2.99 -16.58
C ASP A 77 34.47 -2.51 -17.85
N ARG A 78 34.91 -2.94 -19.03
CA ARG A 78 34.17 -2.68 -20.30
C ARG A 78 32.76 -3.26 -20.23
N ARG A 79 32.63 -4.52 -19.80
CA ARG A 79 31.30 -5.16 -19.65
C ARG A 79 30.43 -4.43 -18.64
N ARG A 80 31.00 -3.93 -17.54
CA ARG A 80 30.29 -3.14 -16.52
C ARG A 80 29.68 -1.88 -17.13
N ILE A 81 30.44 -1.15 -17.95
CA ILE A 81 30.00 0.07 -18.61
C ILE A 81 28.87 -0.25 -19.60
N GLU A 82 29.05 -1.25 -20.45
CA GLU A 82 28.06 -1.66 -21.45
C GLU A 82 26.75 -2.16 -20.82
N LEU A 83 26.83 -2.93 -19.73
CA LEU A 83 25.64 -3.37 -18.98
C LEU A 83 24.94 -2.20 -18.27
N SER A 84 25.70 -1.20 -17.82
CA SER A 84 25.15 0.01 -17.21
C SER A 84 24.39 0.83 -18.25
N GLU A 85 24.95 0.95 -19.46
CA GLU A 85 24.30 1.64 -20.57
C GLU A 85 23.04 0.91 -21.04
N PHE A 86 23.11 -0.41 -21.22
CA PHE A 86 21.95 -1.25 -21.54
C PHE A 86 20.83 -1.09 -20.51
N SER A 87 21.17 -1.14 -19.22
CA SER A 87 20.20 -1.00 -18.13
C SER A 87 19.58 0.40 -18.10
N ARG A 88 20.38 1.45 -18.36
CA ARG A 88 19.90 2.84 -18.45
C ARG A 88 18.95 3.02 -19.62
N GLN A 89 19.26 2.46 -20.79
CA GLN A 89 18.42 2.53 -21.98
C GLN A 89 17.09 1.80 -21.75
N LEU A 90 17.15 0.58 -21.19
CA LEU A 90 15.97 -0.23 -20.88
C LEU A 90 15.03 0.45 -19.88
N LEU A 91 15.57 1.04 -18.81
CA LEU A 91 14.75 1.71 -17.80
C LEU A 91 14.23 3.08 -18.23
N ASN A 92 14.88 3.78 -19.16
CA ASN A 92 14.37 5.05 -19.68
C ASN A 92 13.33 4.89 -20.81
N ASP A 93 13.19 3.71 -21.40
CA ASP A 93 12.17 3.45 -22.40
C ASP A 93 10.80 3.19 -21.73
N SER A 94 9.84 4.07 -22.02
CA SER A 94 8.49 4.05 -21.46
C SER A 94 7.75 2.73 -21.66
N LYS A 95 8.09 1.95 -22.69
CA LYS A 95 7.43 0.67 -22.98
C LYS A 95 7.85 -0.45 -22.04
N TYR A 96 9.08 -0.40 -21.53
CA TYR A 96 9.67 -1.45 -20.70
C TYR A 96 9.63 -1.11 -19.19
N GLN A 97 9.37 0.15 -18.84
CA GLN A 97 9.14 0.59 -17.45
C GLN A 97 7.96 -0.11 -16.76
N THR A 98 6.93 -0.50 -17.52
CA THR A 98 5.75 -1.20 -16.99
C THR A 98 5.88 -2.72 -17.00
N ASN A 99 6.94 -3.26 -17.64
CA ASN A 99 7.11 -4.70 -17.75
C ASN A 99 7.55 -5.30 -16.40
N ILE A 100 6.76 -6.24 -15.91
CA ILE A 100 6.96 -6.92 -14.63
C ILE A 100 8.35 -7.59 -14.56
N SER A 101 8.81 -8.18 -15.66
CA SER A 101 10.10 -8.88 -15.75
C SER A 101 11.29 -7.93 -15.57
N VAL A 102 11.18 -6.70 -16.08
CA VAL A 102 12.19 -5.65 -15.92
C VAL A 102 12.21 -5.14 -14.48
N LEU A 103 11.03 -4.91 -13.91
CA LEU A 103 10.87 -4.44 -12.54
C LEU A 103 11.41 -5.43 -11.51
N GLU A 104 11.11 -6.71 -11.67
CA GLU A 104 11.63 -7.78 -10.83
C GLU A 104 13.16 -7.92 -10.97
N PHE A 105 13.69 -7.76 -12.18
CA PHE A 105 15.13 -7.84 -12.40
C PHE A 105 15.91 -6.76 -11.64
N PHE A 106 15.42 -5.52 -11.63
CA PHE A 106 16.07 -4.39 -10.94
C PHE A 106 15.60 -4.19 -9.48
N ASN A 107 14.75 -5.08 -8.95
CA ASN A 107 14.11 -4.94 -7.63
C ASN A 107 13.33 -3.62 -7.48
N ILE A 108 12.69 -3.15 -8.55
CA ILE A 108 11.91 -1.92 -8.54
C ILE A 108 10.44 -2.28 -8.29
N PRO A 109 9.79 -1.75 -7.25
CA PRO A 109 8.36 -1.95 -7.01
C PRO A 109 7.53 -1.46 -8.20
N LYS A 110 6.45 -2.19 -8.55
CA LYS A 110 5.54 -1.82 -9.65
C LYS A 110 4.97 -0.41 -9.52
N THR A 111 4.77 0.05 -8.28
CA THR A 111 4.30 1.40 -7.93
C THR A 111 5.29 2.51 -8.28
N THR A 112 6.53 2.19 -8.66
CA THR A 112 7.57 3.20 -8.91
C THR A 112 7.35 3.97 -10.20
N PHE A 113 6.86 3.31 -11.26
CA PHE A 113 6.64 3.93 -12.58
C PHE A 113 5.18 3.94 -13.02
N MET A 114 4.24 3.57 -12.14
CA MET A 114 2.82 3.80 -12.40
C MET A 114 2.61 5.32 -12.56
N LYS A 115 2.45 5.75 -13.81
CA LYS A 115 1.85 7.06 -14.10
C LYS A 115 0.40 6.95 -13.65
N LEU A 116 -0.04 7.91 -12.85
CA LEU A 116 -1.44 8.07 -12.52
C LEU A 116 -2.14 8.51 -13.81
N ASP A 117 -2.58 7.56 -14.63
CA ASP A 117 -3.43 7.85 -15.79
C ASP A 117 -4.81 8.24 -15.24
N ASN A 118 -5.05 9.55 -15.23
CA ASN A 118 -6.17 10.18 -14.53
C ASN A 118 -7.53 10.05 -15.25
N GLU A 119 -7.62 9.33 -16.37
CA GLU A 119 -8.85 9.36 -17.20
C GLU A 119 -9.83 8.18 -16.97
N VAL A 120 -9.43 7.11 -16.28
CA VAL A 120 -10.33 5.94 -16.06
C VAL A 120 -10.69 5.73 -14.58
N SER A 121 -10.06 6.47 -13.66
CA SER A 121 -10.38 6.44 -12.22
C SER A 121 -11.55 7.35 -11.82
N GLU A 122 -12.04 8.24 -12.68
CA GLU A 122 -13.11 9.19 -12.30
C GLU A 122 -14.45 8.51 -12.00
N LYS A 123 -14.79 7.35 -12.61
CA LYS A 123 -16.14 6.79 -12.45
C LYS A 123 -16.33 5.78 -11.32
N ARG A 124 -15.26 5.34 -10.65
CA ARG A 124 -15.36 4.36 -9.55
C ARG A 124 -14.65 4.76 -8.26
N GLN A 125 -13.82 5.81 -8.30
CA GLN A 125 -12.99 6.24 -7.18
C GLN A 125 -13.50 7.50 -6.47
N ASP A 126 -14.66 8.01 -6.86
CA ASP A 126 -15.33 9.18 -6.26
C ASP A 126 -15.93 8.95 -4.86
N ARG A 127 -15.77 7.76 -4.24
CA ARG A 127 -16.37 7.51 -2.91
C ARG A 127 -15.41 7.18 -1.77
N VAL A 128 -14.11 6.95 -2.00
CA VAL A 128 -13.27 6.42 -0.90
C VAL A 128 -11.89 7.07 -0.74
N MET A 129 -11.30 7.80 -1.71
CA MET A 129 -9.92 8.29 -1.52
C MET A 129 -9.63 9.66 -2.17
N ASN A 130 -10.26 10.72 -1.65
CA ASN A 130 -9.67 12.07 -1.67
C ASN A 130 -9.14 12.38 -0.26
N LEU A 131 -8.01 11.75 0.11
CA LEU A 131 -7.33 11.92 1.40
C LEU A 131 -6.17 12.93 1.36
N ASP A 132 -6.04 13.72 0.29
CA ASP A 132 -5.04 14.81 0.25
C ASP A 132 -5.69 16.11 0.74
N GLY A 133 -5.29 16.53 1.94
CA GLY A 133 -5.97 17.51 2.78
C GLY A 133 -5.80 18.96 2.35
N ASN A 134 -6.26 19.32 1.15
CA ASN A 134 -6.22 20.70 0.66
C ASN A 134 -7.56 21.24 0.11
N GLY A 135 -8.66 20.52 0.32
CA GLY A 135 -9.99 21.05 0.02
C GLY A 135 -10.39 22.13 1.02
N THR A 136 -10.42 23.39 0.59
CA THR A 136 -11.05 24.49 1.34
C THR A 136 -12.52 24.16 1.57
N ILE A 137 -12.96 24.15 2.83
CA ILE A 137 -14.36 23.96 3.18
C ILE A 137 -15.08 25.26 2.83
N GLU A 138 -15.62 25.32 1.61
CA GLU A 138 -16.25 26.55 1.06
C GLU A 138 -17.75 26.66 1.38
N SER A 139 -18.37 25.58 1.86
CA SER A 139 -19.81 25.58 2.13
C SER A 139 -20.21 24.61 3.24
N SER A 140 -21.34 24.91 3.87
CA SER A 140 -21.96 24.04 4.87
C SER A 140 -22.25 22.62 4.34
N GLY A 141 -22.48 22.47 3.02
CA GLY A 141 -22.66 21.15 2.39
C GLY A 141 -21.35 20.37 2.32
N LYS A 142 -20.25 21.03 1.92
CA LYS A 142 -18.90 20.44 1.91
C LYS A 142 -18.43 20.08 3.32
N TRP A 143 -18.86 20.81 4.35
CA TRP A 143 -18.59 20.46 5.75
C TRP A 143 -19.22 19.12 6.14
N ILE A 144 -20.48 18.87 5.77
CA ILE A 144 -21.19 17.60 6.07
C ILE A 144 -20.57 16.44 5.30
N GLU A 145 -20.24 16.64 4.03
CA GLU A 145 -19.54 15.64 3.21
C GLU A 145 -18.19 15.29 3.83
N SER A 146 -17.44 16.32 4.23
CA SER A 146 -16.15 16.14 4.86
C SER A 146 -16.23 15.39 6.20
N LEU A 147 -17.30 15.62 6.96
CA LEU A 147 -17.61 14.88 8.19
C LEU A 147 -17.94 13.40 7.91
N LYS A 148 -18.70 13.11 6.84
CA LYS A 148 -19.00 11.74 6.42
C LYS A 148 -17.73 10.98 6.01
N ASP A 149 -16.81 11.63 5.32
CA ASP A 149 -15.51 11.03 4.99
C ASP A 149 -14.69 10.70 6.24
N VAL A 150 -14.64 11.60 7.22
CA VAL A 150 -13.89 11.34 8.47
C VAL A 150 -14.47 10.12 9.17
N LYS A 151 -15.81 10.01 9.23
CA LYS A 151 -16.47 8.81 9.78
C LYS A 151 -16.14 7.54 8.99
N SER A 152 -16.14 7.59 7.66
CA SER A 152 -15.83 6.42 6.83
C SER A 152 -14.37 5.96 6.99
N VAL A 153 -13.43 6.90 7.13
CA VAL A 153 -12.01 6.59 7.41
C VAL A 153 -11.84 6.01 8.81
N LEU A 154 -12.53 6.53 9.84
CA LEU A 154 -12.48 5.97 11.20
C LEU A 154 -13.02 4.52 11.22
N GLN A 155 -14.10 4.24 10.49
CA GLN A 155 -14.62 2.88 10.34
C GLN A 155 -13.66 1.95 9.59
N ASN A 156 -12.96 2.47 8.57
CA ASN A 156 -11.91 1.73 7.87
C ASN A 156 -10.75 1.38 8.81
N VAL A 157 -10.31 2.34 9.64
CA VAL A 157 -9.30 2.13 10.68
C VAL A 157 -9.75 1.06 11.66
N ARG A 158 -10.99 1.13 12.17
CA ARG A 158 -11.56 0.13 13.07
C ARG A 158 -11.49 -1.27 12.44
N THR A 159 -11.96 -1.41 11.20
CA THR A 159 -11.92 -2.69 10.47
C THR A 159 -10.49 -3.20 10.31
N LYS A 160 -9.54 -2.33 9.92
CA LYS A 160 -8.12 -2.68 9.76
C LYS A 160 -7.47 -3.12 11.07
N MET A 161 -7.81 -2.51 12.20
CA MET A 161 -7.27 -2.88 13.51
C MET A 161 -7.64 -4.30 13.94
N TYR A 162 -8.82 -4.78 13.55
CA TYR A 162 -9.27 -6.14 13.87
C TYR A 162 -8.80 -7.22 12.87
N THR A 163 -8.09 -6.86 11.81
CA THR A 163 -7.49 -7.83 10.88
C THR A 163 -6.13 -8.33 11.38
N SER A 164 -5.84 -9.64 11.29
CA SER A 164 -4.59 -10.25 11.79
C SER A 164 -3.30 -9.68 11.19
N ASN A 165 -3.37 -8.98 10.04
CA ASN A 165 -2.23 -8.34 9.37
C ASN A 165 -2.29 -6.80 9.44
N ALA A 166 -2.82 -6.24 10.52
CA ALA A 166 -2.90 -4.80 10.75
C ALA A 166 -1.51 -4.14 10.62
N ASN A 167 -1.31 -3.33 9.57
CA ASN A 167 -0.15 -2.46 9.46
C ASN A 167 -0.38 -1.21 10.32
N ILE A 168 0.30 -1.15 11.46
CA ILE A 168 0.15 -0.09 12.46
C ILE A 168 0.56 1.27 11.89
N VAL A 169 1.53 1.31 10.98
CA VAL A 169 1.98 2.55 10.33
C VAL A 169 0.87 3.14 9.47
N ASP A 170 0.18 2.28 8.71
CA ASP A 170 -0.95 2.71 7.88
C ASP A 170 -2.10 3.19 8.76
N ILE A 171 -2.41 2.46 9.85
CA ILE A 171 -3.44 2.85 10.82
C ILE A 171 -3.14 4.23 11.44
N LYS A 172 -1.92 4.45 11.94
CA LYS A 172 -1.51 5.74 12.51
C LYS A 172 -1.50 6.86 11.47
N SER A 173 -1.14 6.59 10.21
CA SER A 173 -1.21 7.59 9.15
C SER A 173 -2.65 8.02 8.84
N LEU A 174 -3.60 7.07 8.80
CA LEU A 174 -5.01 7.34 8.56
C LEU A 174 -5.62 8.13 9.72
N LEU A 175 -5.29 7.75 10.96
CA LEU A 175 -5.68 8.48 12.16
C LEU A 175 -5.18 9.93 12.13
N LYS A 176 -3.92 10.16 11.73
CA LYS A 176 -3.35 11.52 11.62
C LYS A 176 -4.09 12.37 10.56
N ILE A 177 -4.53 11.76 9.46
CA ILE A 177 -5.34 12.43 8.44
C ILE A 177 -6.71 12.81 9.00
N CYS A 178 -7.36 11.89 9.72
CA CYS A 178 -8.62 12.18 10.43
C CYS A 178 -8.45 13.35 11.41
N GLN A 179 -7.37 13.35 12.20
CA GLN A 179 -7.08 14.42 13.15
C GLN A 179 -6.99 15.79 12.46
N HIS A 180 -6.24 15.88 11.35
CA HIS A 180 -6.11 17.11 10.59
C HIS A 180 -7.46 17.61 10.05
N ARG A 181 -8.29 16.70 9.53
CA ARG A 181 -9.63 17.02 9.02
C ARG A 181 -10.59 17.48 10.11
N VAL A 182 -10.57 16.86 11.28
CA VAL A 182 -11.36 17.31 12.45
C VAL A 182 -10.98 18.73 12.83
N VAL A 183 -9.68 19.05 12.86
CA VAL A 183 -9.21 20.43 13.11
C VAL A 183 -9.72 21.38 12.01
N SER A 184 -9.66 21.00 10.74
CA SER A 184 -10.20 21.82 9.64
C SER A 184 -11.72 22.06 9.76
N LEU A 185 -12.48 21.03 10.14
CA LEU A 185 -13.92 21.12 10.38
C LEU A 185 -14.26 22.02 11.58
N GLU A 186 -13.45 21.95 12.65
CA GLU A 186 -13.55 22.84 13.82
C GLU A 186 -13.22 24.30 13.46
N THR A 187 -12.19 24.54 12.63
CA THR A 187 -11.85 25.89 12.18
C THR A 187 -12.93 26.50 11.30
N TYR A 188 -13.53 25.71 10.41
CA TYR A 188 -14.66 26.16 9.59
C TYR A 188 -15.88 26.49 10.45
N LEU A 189 -16.20 25.63 11.41
CA LEU A 189 -17.33 25.85 12.31
C LEU A 189 -17.18 27.14 13.13
N LYS A 190 -15.95 27.54 13.47
CA LYS A 190 -15.66 28.81 14.16
C LYS A 190 -15.70 30.03 13.24
N SER A 191 -15.38 29.87 11.95
CA SER A 191 -15.40 30.96 10.97
C SER A 191 -16.77 31.20 10.35
N ASP A 192 -17.64 30.18 10.36
CA ASP A 192 -18.98 30.27 9.77
C ASP A 192 -19.95 30.96 10.75
N THR A 193 -20.24 32.23 10.47
CA THR A 193 -21.19 33.06 11.21
C THR A 193 -22.63 32.93 10.71
N GLU A 194 -22.88 32.18 9.63
CA GLU A 194 -24.21 32.06 9.01
C GLU A 194 -25.07 30.94 9.63
N ILE A 195 -24.48 30.14 10.53
CA ILE A 195 -25.17 29.02 11.19
C ILE A 195 -25.89 29.51 12.45
N GLY A 196 -27.17 29.19 12.59
CA GLY A 196 -27.94 29.48 13.81
C GLY A 196 -27.42 28.72 15.03
N ALA A 197 -27.56 29.30 16.23
CA ALA A 197 -26.99 28.78 17.48
C ALA A 197 -27.27 27.28 17.74
N GLY A 198 -28.50 26.81 17.47
CA GLY A 198 -28.84 25.39 17.65
C GLY A 198 -28.16 24.43 16.66
N GLU A 199 -27.91 24.87 15.42
CA GLU A 199 -27.19 24.06 14.44
C GLU A 199 -25.67 24.10 14.70
N TYR A 200 -25.15 25.21 15.22
CA TYR A 200 -23.78 25.30 15.70
C TYR A 200 -23.53 24.29 16.83
N ASP A 201 -24.41 24.25 17.84
CA ASP A 201 -24.30 23.30 18.95
C ASP A 201 -24.40 21.85 18.47
N ARG A 202 -25.33 21.54 17.57
CA ARG A 202 -25.45 20.21 16.96
C ARG A 202 -24.17 19.78 16.24
N ARG A 203 -23.57 20.67 15.44
CA ARG A 203 -22.31 20.39 14.71
C ARG A 203 -21.13 20.24 15.65
N ARG A 204 -21.09 21.04 16.71
CA ARG A 204 -20.11 20.95 17.78
C ARG A 204 -20.20 19.62 18.51
N ASP A 205 -21.40 19.15 18.82
CA ASP A 205 -21.62 17.85 19.46
C ASP A 205 -21.21 16.68 18.53
N MET A 206 -21.52 16.78 17.24
CA MET A 206 -21.06 15.78 16.26
C MET A 206 -19.53 15.70 16.17
N LEU A 207 -18.84 16.85 16.14
CA LEU A 207 -17.38 16.89 16.14
C LEU A 207 -16.78 16.34 17.44
N ARG A 208 -17.41 16.65 18.59
CA ARG A 208 -17.01 16.10 19.88
C ARG A 208 -17.09 14.57 19.88
N ASN A 209 -18.16 14.00 19.36
CA ASN A 209 -18.33 12.54 19.27
C ASN A 209 -17.26 11.89 18.37
N ILE A 210 -16.98 12.48 17.19
CA ILE A 210 -15.93 12.01 16.29
C ILE A 210 -14.55 12.09 16.94
N ARG A 211 -14.30 13.14 17.72
CA ARG A 211 -13.04 13.32 18.45
C ARG A 211 -12.85 12.25 19.54
N LEU A 212 -13.91 11.96 20.29
CA LEU A 212 -13.88 10.88 21.29
C LEU A 212 -13.62 9.52 20.63
N GLU A 213 -14.27 9.22 19.50
CA GLU A 213 -14.04 7.99 18.74
C GLU A 213 -12.60 7.91 18.21
N TYR A 214 -12.06 9.02 17.71
CA TYR A 214 -10.66 9.12 17.28
C TYR A 214 -9.68 8.85 18.44
N GLU A 215 -9.90 9.47 19.61
CA GLU A 215 -9.04 9.31 20.79
C GLU A 215 -9.09 7.87 21.33
N GLU A 216 -10.27 7.24 21.32
CA GLU A 216 -10.44 5.83 21.66
C GLU A 216 -9.68 4.91 20.70
N LEU A 217 -9.77 5.18 19.38
CA LEU A 217 -9.08 4.39 18.36
C LEU A 217 -7.57 4.60 18.36
N ASP A 218 -7.06 5.80 18.62
CA ASP A 218 -5.61 6.05 18.75
C ASP A 218 -5.04 5.46 20.05
N SER A 219 -5.79 5.53 21.15
CA SER A 219 -5.45 4.83 22.41
C SER A 219 -5.41 3.32 22.19
N SER A 220 -6.44 2.76 21.54
CA SER A 220 -6.49 1.34 21.18
C SER A 220 -5.33 0.97 20.27
N ALA A 221 -5.04 1.75 19.22
CA ALA A 221 -3.94 1.50 18.29
C ALA A 221 -2.57 1.57 18.99
N THR A 222 -2.45 2.41 20.02
CA THR A 222 -1.25 2.51 20.86
C THR A 222 -1.16 1.33 21.84
N SER A 223 -2.28 0.86 22.40
CA SER A 223 -2.31 -0.34 23.24
C SER A 223 -1.97 -1.63 22.46
N PHE A 224 -2.36 -1.71 21.19
CA PHE A 224 -1.93 -2.76 20.26
C PHE A 224 -0.40 -2.78 20.04
N ILE A 225 0.28 -1.64 20.21
CA ILE A 225 1.75 -1.57 20.20
C ILE A 225 2.32 -2.17 21.49
N SER A 226 1.67 -1.94 22.64
CA SER A 226 2.11 -2.43 23.96
C SER A 226 1.77 -3.90 24.26
N GLN A 227 0.72 -4.45 23.65
CA GLN A 227 0.30 -5.86 23.83
C GLN A 227 1.03 -6.84 22.90
N ARG A 228 1.88 -6.36 21.98
CA ARG A 228 2.86 -7.24 21.36
C ARG A 228 3.98 -7.44 22.39
N PRO A 229 4.21 -8.67 22.90
CA PRO A 229 5.50 -8.94 23.50
C PRO A 229 6.56 -8.53 22.47
N LEU A 230 7.57 -7.79 22.92
CA LEU A 230 8.80 -7.64 22.16
C LEU A 230 9.35 -9.06 21.95
N ASP A 231 8.91 -9.69 20.87
CA ASP A 231 9.57 -10.85 20.33
C ASP A 231 10.92 -10.33 19.86
N GLU A 232 11.94 -10.71 20.60
CA GLU A 232 13.36 -10.39 20.42
C GLU A 232 13.92 -11.08 19.16
N THR A 233 13.16 -10.98 18.07
CA THR A 233 13.40 -11.64 16.78
C THR A 233 13.79 -10.60 15.72
N ILE A 234 14.54 -9.58 16.16
CA ILE A 234 15.34 -8.70 15.29
C ILE A 234 16.79 -9.21 15.27
N LYS A 235 16.95 -10.51 15.02
CA LYS A 235 18.10 -11.10 14.34
C LYS A 235 17.49 -12.16 13.43
N GLU A 236 17.85 -12.16 12.15
CA GLU A 236 17.36 -13.12 11.13
C GLU A 236 16.03 -12.77 10.41
N LYS A 237 15.91 -11.56 9.87
CA LYS A 237 15.18 -11.35 8.60
C LYS A 237 16.05 -10.69 7.54
N GLY A 238 17.20 -11.31 7.30
CA GLY A 238 17.84 -11.28 5.99
C GLY A 238 17.44 -12.55 5.24
N SER A 239 16.81 -12.42 4.08
CA SER A 239 16.53 -13.48 3.09
C SER A 239 15.10 -14.05 3.07
N ILE A 240 14.14 -13.27 2.54
CA ILE A 240 12.85 -13.77 2.02
C ILE A 240 12.82 -13.76 0.46
N PHE A 241 13.92 -13.39 -0.22
CA PHE A 241 13.99 -13.35 -1.68
C PHE A 241 14.98 -14.36 -2.28
N ARG A 242 14.79 -15.65 -2.02
CA ARG A 242 15.34 -16.73 -2.85
C ARG A 242 14.38 -17.92 -2.90
N SER A 243 13.23 -17.74 -3.55
CA SER A 243 12.40 -18.88 -3.97
C SER A 243 12.79 -19.30 -5.39
N HIS A 244 13.86 -20.08 -5.50
CA HIS A 244 14.09 -20.91 -6.68
C HIS A 244 13.10 -22.09 -6.59
N ARG A 245 11.93 -21.95 -7.22
CA ARG A 245 10.97 -23.05 -7.37
C ARG A 245 11.63 -24.12 -8.23
N THR A 246 12.22 -25.12 -7.58
CA THR A 246 12.56 -26.39 -8.20
C THR A 246 11.47 -27.37 -7.78
N LEU A 247 10.63 -27.76 -8.75
CA LEU A 247 9.78 -28.93 -8.63
C LEU A 247 10.72 -30.13 -8.78
N GLY A 248 11.36 -30.51 -7.68
CA GLY A 248 12.32 -31.59 -7.58
C GLY A 248 12.27 -32.16 -6.17
N GLN A 249 12.54 -33.47 -6.06
CA GLN A 249 12.51 -34.32 -4.86
C GLN A 249 12.67 -33.57 -3.52
N PRO A 250 11.83 -33.86 -2.50
CA PRO A 250 11.86 -33.14 -1.21
C PRO A 250 13.29 -33.08 -0.67
N ARG A 251 13.84 -31.87 -0.59
CA ARG A 251 15.12 -31.61 0.07
C ARG A 251 14.82 -31.25 1.51
N GLU A 252 15.41 -32.00 2.44
CA GLU A 252 15.32 -31.73 3.87
C GLU A 252 15.83 -30.32 4.19
N THR A 253 15.10 -29.62 5.07
CA THR A 253 15.50 -28.32 5.62
C THR A 253 16.73 -28.48 6.51
N GLU A 254 17.56 -27.45 6.65
CA GLU A 254 18.75 -27.44 7.54
C GLU A 254 18.42 -27.86 8.99
N VAL A 255 17.15 -27.71 9.40
CA VAL A 255 16.63 -28.10 10.72
C VAL A 255 16.30 -29.60 10.83
N THR A 256 15.95 -30.25 9.73
CA THR A 256 15.56 -31.69 9.71
C THR A 256 16.70 -32.61 9.30
N LYS A 257 17.72 -32.05 8.63
CA LYS A 257 18.89 -32.78 8.11
C LYS A 257 19.82 -33.38 9.19
N SER A 258 19.76 -32.87 10.42
CA SER A 258 20.60 -33.31 11.54
C SER A 258 19.85 -34.11 12.62
N LEU A 259 18.55 -34.34 12.43
CA LEU A 259 17.70 -35.02 13.41
C LEU A 259 17.59 -36.52 13.10
N ASP A 260 17.67 -37.35 14.14
CA ASP A 260 17.38 -38.78 14.03
C ASP A 260 15.88 -39.01 13.74
N ASN A 261 15.51 -40.14 13.12
CA ASN A 261 14.14 -40.45 12.70
C ASN A 261 13.11 -40.33 13.85
N LYS A 262 13.52 -40.69 15.07
CA LYS A 262 12.68 -40.53 16.28
C LYS A 262 12.49 -39.06 16.67
N GLN A 263 13.54 -38.25 16.54
CA GLN A 263 13.51 -36.82 16.83
C GLN A 263 12.74 -36.06 15.75
N LEU A 264 12.84 -36.48 14.49
CA LEU A 264 12.04 -35.94 13.39
C LEU A 264 10.55 -36.18 13.61
N TYR A 265 10.18 -37.41 14.03
CA TYR A 265 8.78 -37.75 14.34
C TYR A 265 8.24 -36.90 15.52
N GLN A 266 9.03 -36.74 16.58
CA GLN A 266 8.67 -35.87 17.71
C GLN A 266 8.53 -34.40 17.26
N GLY A 267 9.44 -33.92 16.41
CA GLY A 267 9.39 -32.57 15.84
C GLY A 267 8.13 -32.34 14.99
N GLN A 268 7.73 -33.33 14.18
CA GLN A 268 6.49 -33.28 13.40
C GLN A 268 5.26 -33.22 14.32
N GLN A 269 5.23 -34.00 15.40
CA GLN A 269 4.12 -33.98 16.34
C GLN A 269 4.00 -32.62 17.05
N ILE A 270 5.12 -32.04 17.47
CA ILE A 270 5.15 -30.68 18.06
C ILE A 270 4.71 -29.63 17.04
N GLN A 271 5.12 -29.79 15.77
CA GLN A 271 4.74 -28.87 14.71
C GLN A 271 3.23 -28.94 14.39
N MET A 272 2.62 -30.13 14.41
CA MET A 272 1.18 -30.29 14.25
C MET A 272 0.43 -29.58 15.39
N VAL A 273 0.83 -29.79 16.65
CA VAL A 273 0.21 -29.12 17.80
C VAL A 273 0.33 -27.59 17.68
N LYS A 274 1.48 -27.09 17.22
CA LYS A 274 1.68 -25.65 16.99
C LYS A 274 0.79 -25.12 15.85
N GLN A 275 0.57 -25.90 14.81
CA GLN A 275 -0.34 -25.55 13.72
C GLN A 275 -1.79 -25.51 14.18
N ASP A 276 -2.21 -26.49 14.99
CA ASP A 276 -3.56 -26.52 15.58
C ASP A 276 -3.80 -25.31 16.49
N GLU A 277 -2.81 -24.92 17.32
CA GLU A 277 -2.90 -23.72 18.14
C GLU A 277 -3.02 -22.43 17.30
N GLN A 278 -2.33 -22.38 16.16
CA GLN A 278 -2.45 -21.26 15.22
C GLN A 278 -3.82 -21.21 14.55
N LEU A 279 -4.39 -22.36 14.21
CA LEU A 279 -5.73 -22.47 13.63
C LEU A 279 -6.80 -22.02 14.64
N GLU A 280 -6.67 -22.36 15.91
CA GLU A 280 -7.60 -21.93 16.96
C GLU A 280 -7.58 -20.40 17.13
N ARG A 281 -6.39 -19.79 17.12
CA ARG A 281 -6.24 -18.32 17.16
C ARG A 281 -6.85 -17.64 15.92
N LEU A 282 -6.67 -18.25 14.75
CA LEU A 282 -7.27 -17.77 13.50
C LEU A 282 -8.79 -17.89 13.56
N HIS A 283 -9.31 -19.01 14.05
CA HIS A 283 -10.73 -19.26 14.23
C HIS A 283 -11.37 -18.19 15.13
N GLY A 284 -10.78 -17.93 16.29
CA GLY A 284 -11.25 -16.86 17.19
C GLY A 284 -11.20 -15.47 16.56
N THR A 285 -10.22 -15.20 15.68
CA THR A 285 -10.15 -13.93 14.95
C THR A 285 -11.23 -13.81 13.88
N ILE A 286 -11.47 -14.88 13.12
CA ILE A 286 -12.55 -14.94 12.12
C ILE A 286 -13.92 -14.79 12.79
N GLN A 287 -14.12 -15.41 13.96
CA GLN A 287 -15.36 -15.28 14.72
C GLN A 287 -15.61 -13.83 15.16
N ARG A 288 -14.59 -13.15 15.70
CA ARG A 288 -14.70 -11.71 16.02
C ARG A 288 -14.93 -10.86 14.79
N GLN A 289 -14.26 -11.15 13.68
CA GLN A 289 -14.45 -10.45 12.41
C GLN A 289 -15.88 -10.61 11.88
N LYS A 290 -16.46 -11.80 12.00
CA LYS A 290 -17.87 -12.06 11.65
C LYS A 290 -18.81 -11.22 12.53
N GLN A 291 -18.60 -11.21 13.85
CA GLN A 291 -19.43 -10.43 14.77
C GLN A 291 -19.35 -8.93 14.47
N LEU A 292 -18.15 -8.40 14.23
CA LEU A 292 -17.96 -7.02 13.83
C LEU A 292 -18.63 -6.71 12.48
N GLY A 293 -18.52 -7.62 11.49
CA GLY A 293 -19.18 -7.47 10.20
C GLY A 293 -20.71 -7.40 10.32
N MET A 294 -21.29 -8.19 11.24
CA MET A 294 -22.72 -8.12 11.54
C MET A 294 -23.10 -6.80 12.19
N ALA A 295 -22.33 -6.34 13.19
CA ALA A 295 -22.58 -5.06 13.85
C ALA A 295 -22.43 -3.86 12.89
N ILE A 296 -21.45 -3.90 11.99
CA ILE A 296 -21.29 -2.87 10.94
C ILE A 296 -22.49 -2.87 9.99
N HIS A 297 -22.98 -4.06 9.60
CA HIS A 297 -24.15 -4.15 8.72
C HIS A 297 -25.38 -3.53 9.38
N GLU A 298 -25.62 -3.84 10.64
CA GLU A 298 -26.74 -3.27 11.42
C GLU A 298 -26.61 -1.75 11.55
N GLU A 299 -25.42 -1.23 11.87
CA GLU A 299 -25.17 0.22 11.93
C GLU A 299 -25.37 0.89 10.56
N LEU A 300 -24.95 0.27 9.47
CA LEU A 300 -25.19 0.78 8.11
C LEU A 300 -26.67 0.79 7.77
N ASP A 301 -27.44 -0.21 8.20
CA ASP A 301 -28.89 -0.24 7.98
C ASP A 301 -29.59 0.89 8.76
N VAL A 302 -29.21 1.11 10.02
CA VAL A 302 -29.68 2.24 10.83
C VAL A 302 -29.31 3.58 10.19
N GLN A 303 -28.06 3.73 9.73
CA GLN A 303 -27.64 4.96 9.04
C GLN A 303 -28.39 5.18 7.73
N ASN A 304 -28.67 4.13 6.97
CA ASN A 304 -29.47 4.23 5.74
C ASN A 304 -30.91 4.68 6.06
N GLU A 305 -31.48 4.24 7.18
CA GLU A 305 -32.79 4.71 7.64
C GLU A 305 -32.74 6.20 8.00
N ILE A 306 -31.75 6.63 8.80
CA ILE A 306 -31.54 8.04 9.16
C ILE A 306 -31.34 8.92 7.92
N LEU A 307 -30.58 8.45 6.92
CA LEU A 307 -30.36 9.18 5.67
C LEU A 307 -31.65 9.31 4.85
N LYS A 308 -32.52 8.31 4.84
CA LYS A 308 -33.84 8.40 4.19
C LYS A 308 -34.73 9.42 4.88
N ASP A 309 -34.78 9.43 6.21
CA ASP A 309 -35.57 10.42 6.95
C ASP A 309 -35.03 11.84 6.74
N LEU A 310 -33.71 12.03 6.79
CA LEU A 310 -33.09 13.32 6.49
C LEU A 310 -33.44 13.80 5.07
N ASN A 311 -33.40 12.91 4.07
CA ASN A 311 -33.77 13.25 2.70
C ASN A 311 -35.24 13.69 2.62
N HIS A 312 -36.13 12.98 3.32
CA HIS A 312 -37.55 13.34 3.40
C HIS A 312 -37.77 14.70 4.08
N GLN A 313 -37.00 15.05 5.10
CA GLN A 313 -37.07 16.36 5.74
C GLN A 313 -36.54 17.48 4.84
N VAL A 314 -35.47 17.22 4.08
CA VAL A 314 -34.93 18.17 3.08
C VAL A 314 -35.95 18.42 1.97
N ASP A 315 -36.59 17.37 1.45
CA ASP A 315 -37.66 17.50 0.44
C ASP A 315 -38.82 18.36 0.96
N LYS A 316 -39.30 18.08 2.19
CA LYS A 316 -40.35 18.91 2.83
C LYS A 316 -39.92 20.37 3.02
N SER A 317 -38.66 20.60 3.38
CA SER A 317 -38.14 21.97 3.54
C SER A 317 -38.04 22.68 2.19
N SER A 318 -37.62 21.98 1.14
CA SER A 318 -37.58 22.47 -0.23
C SER A 318 -38.98 22.85 -0.73
N ASP A 319 -39.98 21.99 -0.50
CA ASP A 319 -41.38 22.27 -0.85
C ASP A 319 -41.90 23.51 -0.13
N LYS A 320 -41.67 23.61 1.19
CA LYS A 320 -42.05 24.81 1.97
C LYS A 320 -41.38 26.07 1.43
N MET A 321 -40.10 26.00 1.09
CA MET A 321 -39.36 27.13 0.51
C MET A 321 -39.89 27.49 -0.88
N GLN A 322 -40.26 26.51 -1.70
CA GLN A 322 -40.88 26.75 -3.00
C GLN A 322 -42.27 27.40 -2.87
N HIS A 323 -43.07 26.96 -1.90
CA HIS A 323 -44.36 27.59 -1.56
C HIS A 323 -44.17 29.04 -1.08
N ALA A 324 -43.22 29.28 -0.18
CA ALA A 324 -42.88 30.63 0.27
C ALA A 324 -42.47 31.53 -0.89
N ARG A 325 -41.61 31.02 -1.79
CA ARG A 325 -41.18 31.74 -3.00
C ARG A 325 -42.34 32.06 -3.95
N ARG A 326 -43.29 31.13 -4.15
CA ARG A 326 -44.50 31.37 -4.95
C ARG A 326 -45.40 32.43 -4.33
N ASN A 327 -45.53 32.45 -3.01
CA ASN A 327 -46.34 33.44 -2.30
C ASN A 327 -45.71 34.84 -2.40
N ILE A 328 -44.39 34.95 -2.25
CA ILE A 328 -43.67 36.21 -2.45
C ILE A 328 -43.87 36.73 -3.88
N ALA A 329 -43.75 35.86 -4.89
CA ALA A 329 -43.96 36.23 -6.29
C ALA A 329 -45.39 36.63 -6.65
N LYS A 330 -46.38 36.39 -5.77
CA LYS A 330 -47.76 36.88 -5.93
C LYS A 330 -48.00 38.23 -5.25
N ILE A 331 -47.14 38.61 -4.31
CA ILE A 331 -47.25 39.85 -3.53
C ILE A 331 -46.46 40.99 -4.20
N ILE A 332 -45.45 40.66 -4.99
CA ILE A 332 -44.70 41.57 -5.87
C ILE A 332 -45.40 41.65 -7.23
#